data_AF-A0A4Q3SQQ0-F1
#
_entry.id   AF-A0A4Q3SQQ0-F1
#
_cell.length_a   1.000
_cell.length_b   1.000
_cell.length_c   1.000
_cell.angle_alpha   90.00
_cell.angle_beta   90.00
_cell.angle_gamma   90.00
#
_symmetry.space_group_name_H-M   'P 1'
#
loop_
_entity.id
_entity.type
_entity.pdbx_description
1 polymer ?
#
loop_
_entity_poly.entity_id
_entity_poly.type
_entity_poly.pdbx_seq_one_letter_code
_entity_poly.pdbx_strand_id
1 'polypeptide(L)'
;VYVNPYTAEVQKVKDMNADFFRVVIMGHFYLWLPPEIGQPIVASATLIFVVLMITGLILWWPKSKAARKQRFSVKFNAKWRRVNYDLHNVLGFYMTWIAIFIALTGLVFGFQWFSKSVYWVTSGGKQAVEFYEPVIAKGEAGTTPALDVLWAKTTKENPQAKIIEVHVPSSDTTAIEVAINPDDDTYYSADYRYYDQYTLKEIPVKHIYGVYADATVADKIARMNYDIHVGAILGLPGKIIAFFASLIAASLPVTGFVVWYGRRKKKKQPVKAFLIPQTNLPIT
;
A
#
# COMPACT_ATOMS: atom_id res chain seq x y z
N VAL A 1 17.14 -18.13 -10.00
CA VAL A 1 18.55 -18.31 -10.40
C VAL A 1 18.79 -17.40 -11.59
N TYR A 2 19.90 -16.66 -11.64
CA TYR A 2 20.29 -15.86 -12.80
C TYR A 2 21.28 -16.65 -13.62
N VAL A 3 20.99 -16.81 -14.91
CA VAL A 3 21.74 -17.68 -15.83
C VAL A 3 22.13 -16.86 -17.05
N ASN A 4 23.34 -17.08 -17.56
CA ASN A 4 23.75 -16.52 -18.84
C ASN A 4 22.96 -17.21 -19.97
N PRO A 5 22.22 -16.46 -20.81
CA PRO A 5 21.34 -17.05 -21.82
C PRO A 5 22.10 -17.75 -22.97
N TYR A 6 23.39 -17.48 -23.16
CA TYR A 6 24.19 -18.06 -24.24
C TYR A 6 25.04 -19.25 -23.79
N THR A 7 25.50 -19.26 -22.53
CA THR A 7 26.40 -20.30 -22.02
C THR A 7 25.73 -21.25 -21.03
N ALA A 8 24.49 -20.95 -20.62
CA ALA A 8 23.79 -21.62 -19.52
C ALA A 8 24.55 -21.56 -18.16
N GLU A 9 25.59 -20.75 -18.05
CA GLU A 9 26.36 -20.60 -16.82
C GLU A 9 25.54 -19.88 -15.75
N VAL A 10 25.46 -20.47 -14.56
CA VAL A 10 24.80 -19.85 -13.41
C VAL A 10 25.62 -18.66 -12.92
N GLN A 11 25.11 -17.45 -13.18
CA GLN A 11 25.77 -16.20 -12.80
C GLN A 11 25.56 -15.90 -11.32
N LYS A 12 24.36 -16.17 -10.81
CA LYS A 12 24.01 -15.89 -9.41
C LYS A 12 22.85 -16.76 -8.95
N VAL A 13 23.03 -17.43 -7.82
CA VAL A 13 21.93 -18.02 -7.06
C VAL A 13 21.58 -17.01 -5.96
N LYS A 14 20.37 -16.46 -6.01
CA LYS A 14 19.88 -15.50 -5.01
C LYS A 14 18.91 -16.23 -4.10
N ASP A 15 19.26 -16.31 -2.82
CA ASP A 15 18.32 -16.72 -1.79
C ASP A 15 17.29 -15.61 -1.58
N MET A 16 16.05 -15.86 -1.98
CA MET A 16 14.98 -14.89 -1.84
C MET A 16 14.59 -14.70 -0.37
N ASN A 17 14.81 -15.67 0.51
CA ASN A 17 14.44 -15.56 1.92
C ASN A 17 15.35 -14.59 2.69
N ALA A 18 16.62 -14.48 2.27
CA ALA A 18 17.60 -13.57 2.86
C ALA A 18 17.65 -12.19 2.17
N ASP A 19 16.86 -11.98 1.11
CA ASP A 19 16.87 -10.72 0.38
C ASP A 19 16.26 -9.57 1.20
N PHE A 20 16.89 -8.39 1.15
CA PHE A 20 16.44 -7.23 1.92
C PHE A 20 14.96 -6.88 1.68
N PHE A 21 14.52 -6.82 0.41
CA PHE A 21 13.12 -6.48 0.11
C PHE A 21 12.16 -7.59 0.54
N ARG A 22 12.59 -8.86 0.49
CA ARG A 22 11.80 -9.96 1.05
C ARG A 22 11.68 -9.83 2.57
N VAL A 23 12.75 -9.54 3.29
CA VAL A 23 12.71 -9.37 4.75
C VAL A 23 11.80 -8.20 5.13
N VAL A 24 11.88 -7.09 4.39
CA VAL A 24 11.03 -5.92 4.62
C VAL A 24 9.56 -6.23 4.34
N ILE A 25 9.22 -6.87 3.23
CA ILE A 25 7.81 -7.21 2.93
C ILE A 25 7.26 -8.24 3.90
N MET A 26 8.09 -9.18 4.38
CA MET A 26 7.70 -10.12 5.43
C MET A 26 7.36 -9.41 6.74
N GLY A 27 8.11 -8.36 7.10
CA GLY A 27 7.77 -7.52 8.25
C GLY A 27 6.53 -6.66 8.02
N HIS A 28 6.46 -6.02 6.86
CA HIS A 28 5.40 -5.08 6.53
C HIS A 28 4.03 -5.76 6.40
N PHE A 29 3.98 -6.95 5.80
CA PHE A 29 2.73 -7.65 5.49
C PHE A 29 2.39 -8.74 6.51
N TYR A 30 3.40 -9.36 7.15
CA TYR A 30 3.22 -10.49 8.06
C TYR A 30 3.81 -10.28 9.46
N LEU A 31 4.40 -9.12 9.78
CA LEU A 31 5.09 -8.90 11.06
C LEU A 31 6.20 -9.92 11.33
N TRP A 32 6.82 -10.47 10.28
CA TRP A 32 7.77 -11.59 10.36
C TRP A 32 7.21 -12.88 11.01
N LEU A 33 5.89 -12.99 11.13
CA LEU A 33 5.18 -14.17 11.60
C LEU A 33 4.74 -15.05 10.41
N PRO A 34 4.29 -16.30 10.66
CA PRO A 34 3.64 -17.11 9.64
C PRO A 34 2.46 -16.37 9.00
N PRO A 35 2.24 -16.51 7.67
CA PRO A 35 1.21 -15.75 6.95
C PRO A 35 -0.18 -15.81 7.56
N GLU A 36 -0.57 -16.97 8.09
CA GLU A 36 -1.88 -17.25 8.68
C GLU A 36 -2.13 -16.47 9.97
N ILE A 37 -1.07 -16.00 10.62
CA ILE A 37 -1.11 -15.22 11.87
C ILE A 37 -0.80 -13.76 11.60
N GLY A 38 0.29 -13.52 10.86
CA GLY A 38 0.82 -12.18 10.60
C GLY A 38 -0.12 -11.31 9.77
N GLN A 39 -0.66 -11.86 8.68
CA GLN A 39 -1.52 -11.10 7.76
C GLN A 39 -2.78 -10.60 8.46
N PRO A 40 -3.53 -11.44 9.22
CA PRO A 40 -4.71 -10.96 9.95
C PRO A 40 -4.38 -9.86 10.95
N ILE A 41 -3.27 -9.98 11.69
CA ILE A 41 -2.84 -8.99 12.68
C ILE A 41 -2.57 -7.64 12.00
N VAL A 42 -1.75 -7.64 10.95
CA VAL A 42 -1.39 -6.41 10.21
C VAL A 42 -2.62 -5.79 9.54
N ALA A 43 -3.47 -6.59 8.91
CA ALA A 43 -4.70 -6.12 8.28
C ALA A 43 -5.66 -5.50 9.31
N SER A 44 -5.89 -6.16 10.45
CA SER A 44 -6.72 -5.64 11.54
C SER A 44 -6.13 -4.37 12.17
N ALA A 45 -4.81 -4.33 12.39
CA ALA A 45 -4.13 -3.13 12.89
C ALA A 45 -4.27 -1.96 11.91
N THR A 46 -4.20 -2.23 10.60
CA THR A 46 -4.40 -1.22 9.55
C THR A 46 -5.84 -0.70 9.54
N LEU A 47 -6.83 -1.58 9.74
CA LEU A 47 -8.24 -1.18 9.84
C LEU A 47 -8.47 -0.28 11.07
N ILE A 48 -7.91 -0.66 12.23
CA ILE A 48 -7.95 0.17 13.43
C ILE A 48 -7.25 1.51 13.18
N PHE A 49 -6.10 1.50 12.50
CA PHE A 49 -5.38 2.71 12.15
C PHE A 49 -6.22 3.67 11.28
N VAL A 50 -6.98 3.17 10.31
CA VAL A 50 -7.94 3.97 9.54
C VAL A 50 -8.99 4.62 10.45
N VAL A 51 -9.59 3.85 11.38
CA VAL A 51 -10.56 4.38 12.35
C VAL A 51 -9.91 5.44 13.26
N LEU A 52 -8.67 5.23 13.71
CA LEU A 52 -7.92 6.19 14.51
C LEU A 52 -7.60 7.48 13.75
N MET A 53 -7.28 7.40 12.46
CA MET A 53 -7.08 8.58 11.61
C MET A 53 -8.37 9.39 11.48
N ILE A 54 -9.50 8.75 11.18
CA ILE A 54 -10.80 9.43 11.02
C ILE A 54 -11.22 10.09 12.34
N THR A 55 -11.18 9.35 13.45
CA THR A 55 -11.51 9.89 14.78
C THR A 55 -10.52 10.96 15.24
N GLY A 56 -9.23 10.80 14.92
CA GLY A 56 -8.18 11.78 15.15
C GLY A 56 -8.48 13.11 14.46
N LEU A 57 -8.89 13.10 13.19
CA LEU A 57 -9.29 14.30 12.45
C LEU A 57 -10.50 15.00 13.09
N ILE A 58 -11.51 14.24 13.50
CA ILE A 58 -12.70 14.77 14.18
C ILE A 58 -12.31 15.48 15.48
N LEU A 59 -11.47 14.86 16.31
CA LEU A 59 -10.99 15.44 17.58
C LEU A 59 -10.02 16.61 17.37
N TRP A 60 -9.27 16.58 16.26
CA TRP A 60 -8.34 17.63 15.87
C TRP A 60 -9.05 18.89 15.33
N TRP A 61 -10.32 18.83 14.98
CA TRP A 61 -11.01 20.02 14.48
C TRP A 61 -11.07 21.16 15.52
N PRO A 62 -10.63 22.40 15.20
CA PRO A 62 -10.59 23.50 16.14
C PRO A 62 -11.98 24.04 16.48
N LYS A 63 -12.31 24.08 17.78
CA LYS A 63 -13.57 24.68 18.28
C LYS A 63 -13.55 26.21 18.42
N SER A 64 -12.40 26.87 18.20
CA SER A 64 -12.28 28.34 18.28
C SER A 64 -11.21 28.90 17.33
N LYS A 65 -11.30 30.20 17.00
CA LYS A 65 -10.33 30.90 16.13
C LYS A 65 -8.90 30.88 16.71
N ALA A 66 -8.76 31.07 18.03
CA ALA A 66 -7.47 31.01 18.71
C ALA A 66 -6.86 29.60 18.67
N ALA A 67 -7.68 28.55 18.84
CA ALA A 67 -7.23 27.17 18.71
C ALA A 67 -6.79 26.84 17.28
N ARG A 68 -7.37 27.50 16.27
CA ARG A 68 -6.97 27.33 14.86
C ARG A 68 -5.52 27.76 14.64
N LYS A 69 -5.13 28.99 15.00
CA LYS A 69 -3.74 29.47 14.79
C LYS A 69 -2.68 28.54 15.42
N GLN A 70 -3.01 27.93 16.56
CA GLN A 70 -2.14 27.00 17.27
C GLN A 70 -2.05 25.61 16.61
N ARG A 71 -3.11 25.13 15.95
CA ARG A 71 -3.18 23.75 15.42
C ARG A 71 -2.50 23.56 14.07
N PHE A 72 -2.23 24.63 13.33
CA PHE A 72 -1.60 24.60 12.00
C PHE A 72 -0.13 25.03 11.99
N SER A 73 0.49 25.32 13.14
CA SER A 73 1.87 25.77 13.21
C SER A 73 2.64 25.10 14.35
N VAL A 74 3.92 24.81 14.10
CA VAL A 74 4.82 24.23 15.11
C VAL A 74 5.58 25.35 15.81
N LYS A 75 5.48 25.42 17.14
CA LYS A 75 6.27 26.35 17.95
C LYS A 75 7.59 25.71 18.36
N PHE A 76 8.63 25.83 17.53
CA PHE A 76 9.95 25.25 17.80
C PHE A 76 10.66 25.87 19.01
N ASN A 77 10.45 27.16 19.29
CA ASN A 77 11.00 27.83 20.47
C ASN A 77 10.19 27.56 21.76
N ALA A 78 9.82 26.31 21.99
CA ALA A 78 9.05 25.89 23.17
C ALA A 78 9.70 24.67 23.84
N LYS A 79 9.23 24.33 25.05
CA LYS A 79 9.69 23.10 25.74
C LYS A 79 9.48 21.88 24.83
N TRP A 80 10.41 20.94 24.82
CA TRP A 80 10.38 19.77 23.92
C TRP A 80 9.04 19.02 23.90
N ARG A 81 8.34 18.90 25.04
CA ARG A 81 7.01 18.26 25.12
C ARG A 81 5.95 19.01 24.30
N ARG A 82 6.05 20.35 24.28
CA ARG A 82 5.20 21.22 23.48
C ARG A 82 5.51 21.07 21.99
N VAL A 83 6.80 21.00 21.64
CA VAL A 83 7.24 20.75 20.26
C VAL A 83 6.71 19.39 19.77
N ASN A 84 6.88 18.31 20.55
CA ASN A 84 6.35 16.98 20.21
C ASN A 84 4.82 16.99 20.03
N TYR A 85 4.09 17.68 20.91
CA TYR A 85 2.65 17.83 20.77
C TYR A 85 2.28 18.56 19.47
N ASP A 86 2.98 19.65 19.14
CA ASP A 86 2.72 20.41 17.92
C ASP A 86 3.12 19.60 16.67
N LEU A 87 4.24 18.87 16.69
CA LEU A 87 4.65 17.96 15.61
C LEU A 87 3.60 16.87 15.36
N HIS A 88 3.14 16.17 16.39
CA HIS A 88 2.12 15.13 16.25
C HIS A 88 0.82 15.68 15.64
N ASN A 89 0.36 16.83 16.10
CA ASN A 89 -0.89 17.42 15.62
C ASN A 89 -0.78 18.00 14.21
N VAL A 90 0.30 18.73 13.91
CA VAL A 90 0.46 19.42 12.63
C VAL A 90 0.82 18.42 11.53
N LEU A 91 1.85 17.59 11.74
CA LEU A 91 2.26 16.58 10.76
C LEU A 91 1.19 15.51 10.59
N GLY A 92 0.57 15.07 11.70
CA GLY A 92 -0.54 14.14 11.64
C GLY A 92 -1.68 14.66 10.78
N PHE A 93 -2.11 15.92 10.96
CA PHE A 93 -3.17 16.51 10.14
C PHE A 93 -2.81 16.56 8.65
N TYR A 94 -1.65 17.13 8.29
CA TYR A 94 -1.28 17.28 6.89
C TYR A 94 -1.12 15.92 6.20
N MET A 95 -0.49 14.96 6.87
CA MET A 95 -0.21 13.66 6.26
C MET A 95 -1.41 12.71 6.28
N THR A 96 -2.42 12.92 7.12
CA THR A 96 -3.61 12.03 7.14
C THR A 96 -4.28 11.97 5.77
N TRP A 97 -4.33 13.08 5.03
CA TRP A 97 -4.93 13.14 3.69
C TRP A 97 -4.22 12.27 2.66
N ILE A 98 -2.98 11.85 2.91
CA ILE A 98 -2.21 10.96 2.04
C ILE A 98 -2.20 9.55 2.65
N ALA A 99 -1.90 9.45 3.94
CA ALA A 99 -1.81 8.19 4.67
C ALA A 99 -3.12 7.40 4.66
N ILE A 100 -4.29 8.07 4.62
CA ILE A 100 -5.57 7.38 4.51
C ILE A 100 -5.69 6.60 3.21
N PHE A 101 -5.25 7.15 2.07
CA PHE A 101 -5.30 6.43 0.80
C PHE A 101 -4.33 5.25 0.79
N ILE A 102 -3.11 5.43 1.30
CA ILE A 102 -2.13 4.33 1.44
C ILE A 102 -2.69 3.21 2.34
N ALA A 103 -3.33 3.56 3.46
CA ALA A 103 -3.93 2.58 4.35
C ALA A 103 -5.12 1.84 3.70
N LEU A 104 -5.99 2.57 2.98
CA LEU A 104 -7.12 1.97 2.27
C LEU A 104 -6.67 1.02 1.15
N THR A 105 -5.65 1.39 0.36
CA THR A 105 -5.09 0.48 -0.65
C THR A 105 -4.39 -0.72 -0.02
N GLY A 106 -3.81 -0.58 1.18
CA GLY A 106 -3.31 -1.70 1.97
C GLY A 106 -4.43 -2.66 2.42
N LEU A 107 -5.59 -2.14 2.80
CA LEU A 107 -6.76 -2.96 3.18
C LEU A 107 -7.32 -3.80 2.03
N VAL A 108 -7.11 -3.38 0.77
CA VAL A 108 -7.46 -4.20 -0.41
C VAL A 108 -6.69 -5.51 -0.41
N PHE A 109 -5.42 -5.51 0.02
CA PHE A 109 -4.63 -6.74 0.16
C PHE A 109 -4.92 -7.48 1.47
N GLY A 110 -5.40 -6.77 2.50
CA GLY A 110 -5.68 -7.33 3.82
C GLY A 110 -6.99 -8.09 3.92
N PHE A 111 -8.06 -7.62 3.26
CA PHE A 111 -9.39 -8.21 3.41
C PHE A 111 -10.11 -8.39 2.08
N GLN A 112 -10.51 -9.64 1.79
CA GLN A 112 -11.30 -9.98 0.62
C GLN A 112 -12.63 -9.21 0.56
N TRP A 113 -13.32 -9.03 1.69
CA TRP A 113 -14.55 -8.24 1.73
C TRP A 113 -14.30 -6.76 1.38
N PHE A 114 -13.15 -6.21 1.75
CA PHE A 114 -12.79 -4.82 1.48
C PHE A 114 -12.48 -4.65 -0.01
N SER A 115 -11.64 -5.53 -0.57
CA SER A 115 -11.35 -5.59 -2.01
C SER A 115 -12.62 -5.72 -2.85
N LYS A 116 -13.49 -6.69 -2.50
CA LYS A 116 -14.79 -6.90 -3.18
C LYS A 116 -15.71 -5.67 -3.06
N SER A 117 -15.71 -4.99 -1.91
CA SER A 117 -16.48 -3.75 -1.72
C SER A 117 -15.96 -2.60 -2.59
N VAL A 118 -14.64 -2.39 -2.65
CA VAL A 118 -14.04 -1.36 -3.50
C VAL A 118 -14.35 -1.63 -4.97
N TYR A 119 -14.23 -2.88 -5.43
CA TYR A 119 -14.58 -3.25 -6.78
C TYR A 119 -16.08 -3.06 -7.06
N TRP A 120 -16.96 -3.47 -6.13
CA TRP A 120 -18.40 -3.30 -6.26
C TRP A 120 -18.81 -1.83 -6.40
N VAL A 121 -18.23 -0.93 -5.59
CA VAL A 121 -18.50 0.51 -5.68
C VAL A 121 -18.01 1.08 -7.01
N THR A 122 -16.78 0.76 -7.41
CA THR A 122 -16.16 1.32 -8.64
C THR A 122 -16.77 0.76 -9.93
N SER A 123 -17.38 -0.42 -9.87
CA SER A 123 -18.02 -1.08 -11.02
C SER A 123 -19.52 -0.80 -11.16
N GLY A 124 -20.11 -0.02 -10.24
CA GLY A 124 -21.55 0.24 -10.23
C GLY A 124 -22.39 -0.98 -9.83
N GLY A 125 -21.84 -1.84 -8.97
CA GLY A 125 -22.55 -2.96 -8.36
C GLY A 125 -22.20 -4.35 -8.89
N LYS A 126 -21.16 -4.47 -9.74
CA LYS A 126 -20.72 -5.76 -10.30
C LYS A 126 -19.72 -6.45 -9.37
N GLN A 127 -19.57 -7.75 -9.56
CA GLN A 127 -18.55 -8.54 -8.88
C GLN A 127 -17.33 -8.70 -9.80
N ALA A 128 -16.14 -8.68 -9.20
CA ALA A 128 -14.91 -8.99 -9.92
C ALA A 128 -14.92 -10.46 -10.32
N VAL A 129 -14.44 -10.76 -11.53
CA VAL A 129 -14.13 -12.13 -11.92
C VAL A 129 -12.87 -12.53 -11.15
N GLU A 130 -12.95 -13.61 -10.38
CA GLU A 130 -11.78 -14.13 -9.65
C GLU A 130 -10.70 -14.57 -10.64
N PHE A 131 -9.44 -14.38 -10.26
CA PHE A 131 -8.31 -14.79 -11.09
C PHE A 131 -8.31 -16.31 -11.27
N TYR A 132 -7.99 -16.76 -12.48
CA TYR A 132 -7.79 -18.16 -12.82
C TYR A 132 -6.73 -18.27 -13.91
N GLU A 133 -5.91 -19.31 -13.86
CA GLU A 133 -5.06 -19.67 -15.00
C GLU A 133 -5.90 -20.43 -16.03
N PRO A 134 -5.80 -20.12 -17.34
CA PRO A 134 -6.49 -20.90 -18.35
C PRO A 134 -6.03 -22.36 -18.37
N VAL A 135 -6.99 -23.26 -18.22
CA VAL A 135 -6.76 -24.71 -18.32
C VAL A 135 -6.71 -25.11 -19.78
N ILE A 136 -5.69 -25.87 -20.14
CA ILE A 136 -5.47 -26.38 -21.50
C ILE A 136 -5.41 -27.91 -21.49
N ALA A 137 -5.73 -28.51 -22.64
CA ALA A 137 -5.57 -29.94 -22.83
C ALA A 137 -4.08 -30.26 -23.03
N LYS A 138 -3.63 -31.37 -22.43
CA LYS A 138 -2.29 -31.88 -22.68
C LYS A 138 -2.15 -32.26 -24.16
N GLY A 139 -1.13 -31.73 -24.81
CA GLY A 139 -0.84 -31.96 -26.21
C GLY A 139 0.58 -32.49 -26.43
N GLU A 140 0.92 -32.65 -27.71
CA GLU A 140 2.29 -32.92 -28.12
C GLU A 140 3.07 -31.61 -28.16
N ALA A 141 4.22 -31.59 -27.50
CA ALA A 141 5.11 -30.45 -27.55
C ALA A 141 5.73 -30.33 -28.96
N GLY A 142 5.75 -29.10 -29.49
CA GLY A 142 6.47 -28.80 -30.72
C GLY A 142 7.98 -29.02 -30.57
N THR A 143 8.69 -29.06 -31.70
CA THR A 143 10.15 -29.26 -31.72
C THR A 143 10.94 -28.05 -31.21
N THR A 144 10.33 -26.86 -31.23
CA THR A 144 10.93 -25.61 -30.74
C THR A 144 10.35 -25.26 -29.38
N PRO A 145 11.17 -24.84 -28.39
CA PRO A 145 10.67 -24.45 -27.08
C PRO A 145 9.62 -23.33 -27.18
N ALA A 146 8.42 -23.58 -26.64
CA ALA A 146 7.29 -22.66 -26.68
C ALA A 146 7.62 -21.27 -26.11
N LEU A 147 8.39 -21.23 -25.00
CA LEU A 147 8.81 -20.00 -24.34
C LEU A 147 9.70 -19.14 -25.26
N ASP A 148 10.63 -19.76 -25.99
CA ASP A 148 11.53 -19.05 -26.91
C ASP A 148 10.77 -18.45 -28.09
N VAL A 149 9.79 -19.20 -28.62
CA VAL A 149 8.92 -18.72 -29.70
C VAL A 149 8.11 -17.51 -29.24
N LEU A 150 7.49 -17.59 -28.05
CA LEU A 150 6.70 -16.50 -27.50
C LEU A 150 7.58 -15.29 -27.13
N TRP A 151 8.77 -15.50 -26.58
CA TRP A 151 9.74 -14.44 -26.31
C TRP A 151 10.08 -13.69 -27.61
N ALA A 152 10.55 -14.40 -28.64
CA ALA A 152 10.95 -13.79 -29.90
C ALA A 152 9.79 -13.08 -30.61
N LYS A 153 8.59 -13.68 -30.60
CA LYS A 153 7.38 -13.08 -31.15
C LYS A 153 7.02 -11.79 -30.40
N THR A 154 6.89 -11.86 -29.09
CA THR A 154 6.44 -10.73 -28.26
C THR A 154 7.41 -9.56 -28.31
N THR A 155 8.72 -9.81 -28.24
CA THR A 155 9.74 -8.76 -28.38
C THR A 155 9.68 -8.08 -29.75
N LYS A 156 9.43 -8.83 -30.82
CA LYS A 156 9.30 -8.28 -32.17
C LYS A 156 8.02 -7.46 -32.35
N GLU A 157 6.91 -7.92 -31.80
CA GLU A 157 5.60 -7.29 -31.93
C GLU A 157 5.44 -6.04 -31.02
N ASN A 158 6.23 -5.93 -29.94
CA ASN A 158 6.12 -4.87 -28.96
C ASN A 158 7.45 -4.11 -28.77
N PRO A 159 7.99 -3.45 -29.80
CA PRO A 159 9.28 -2.74 -29.72
C PRO A 159 9.28 -1.60 -28.69
N GLN A 160 8.11 -1.08 -28.32
CA GLN A 160 7.92 -0.04 -27.30
C GLN A 160 7.84 -0.57 -25.87
N ALA A 161 7.74 -1.89 -25.66
CA ALA A 161 7.64 -2.45 -24.31
C ALA A 161 8.93 -2.20 -23.53
N LYS A 162 8.78 -1.86 -22.25
CA LYS A 162 9.89 -1.67 -21.31
C LYS A 162 10.19 -2.94 -20.54
N ILE A 163 9.16 -3.70 -20.21
CA ILE A 163 9.26 -4.98 -19.54
C ILE A 163 8.49 -6.02 -20.36
N ILE A 164 9.12 -7.16 -20.61
CA ILE A 164 8.50 -8.36 -21.16
C ILE A 164 8.87 -9.50 -20.22
N GLU A 165 7.87 -10.22 -19.72
CA GLU A 165 8.06 -11.42 -18.91
C GLU A 165 7.32 -12.58 -19.58
N VAL A 166 7.99 -13.72 -19.71
CA VAL A 166 7.41 -14.96 -20.23
C VAL A 166 7.52 -15.99 -19.11
N HIS A 167 6.38 -16.35 -18.54
CA HIS A 167 6.30 -17.16 -17.33
C HIS A 167 6.29 -18.64 -17.71
N VAL A 168 7.14 -19.42 -17.04
CA VAL A 168 7.13 -20.88 -17.16
C VAL A 168 5.80 -21.40 -16.61
N PRO A 169 5.07 -22.25 -17.35
CA PRO A 169 3.79 -22.78 -16.88
C PRO A 169 3.99 -23.61 -15.62
N SER A 170 3.04 -23.52 -14.69
CA SER A 170 3.09 -24.21 -13.40
C SER A 170 2.88 -25.72 -13.52
N SER A 171 2.20 -26.17 -14.58
CA SER A 171 1.95 -27.58 -14.90
C SER A 171 1.83 -27.83 -16.41
N ASP A 172 1.65 -29.09 -16.80
CA ASP A 172 1.36 -29.52 -18.17
C ASP A 172 -0.09 -29.26 -18.63
N THR A 173 -0.90 -28.60 -17.80
CA THR A 173 -2.30 -28.26 -18.06
C THR A 173 -2.61 -26.76 -17.96
N THR A 174 -1.58 -25.93 -17.78
CA THR A 174 -1.72 -24.47 -17.61
C THR A 174 -1.12 -23.72 -18.79
N ALA A 175 -1.73 -22.60 -19.17
CA ALA A 175 -1.20 -21.74 -20.23
C ALA A 175 0.14 -21.07 -19.84
N ILE A 176 0.90 -20.64 -20.85
CA ILE A 176 2.04 -19.73 -20.70
C ILE A 176 1.49 -18.31 -20.57
N GLU A 177 1.82 -17.61 -19.49
CA GLU A 177 1.53 -16.20 -19.32
C GLU A 177 2.67 -15.35 -19.88
N VAL A 178 2.31 -14.34 -20.67
CA VAL A 178 3.21 -13.33 -21.20
C VAL A 178 2.74 -11.96 -20.73
N ALA A 179 3.52 -11.33 -19.86
CA ALA A 179 3.27 -9.98 -19.38
C ALA A 179 4.07 -8.97 -20.21
N ILE A 180 3.40 -7.92 -20.70
CA ILE A 180 3.99 -6.89 -21.56
C ILE A 180 3.67 -5.55 -20.94
N ASN A 181 4.68 -4.84 -20.46
CA ASN A 181 4.50 -3.55 -19.83
C ASN A 181 5.14 -2.43 -20.65
N PRO A 182 4.38 -1.42 -21.09
CA PRO A 182 4.95 -0.25 -21.76
C PRO A 182 5.74 0.69 -20.82
N ASP A 183 5.68 0.46 -19.51
CA ASP A 183 6.30 1.30 -18.48
C ASP A 183 7.20 0.45 -17.56
N ASP A 184 8.33 1.00 -17.09
CA ASP A 184 9.26 0.34 -16.16
C ASP A 184 9.12 0.81 -14.70
N ASP A 185 8.23 1.78 -14.44
CA ASP A 185 8.01 2.40 -13.14
C ASP A 185 6.70 1.98 -12.47
N THR A 186 5.72 1.52 -13.24
CA THR A 186 4.35 1.17 -12.83
C THR A 186 3.88 -0.15 -13.46
N TYR A 187 2.86 -0.78 -12.89
CA TYR A 187 2.37 -2.11 -13.33
C TYR A 187 0.93 -2.11 -13.85
N TYR A 188 0.14 -1.07 -13.53
CA TYR A 188 -1.29 -1.05 -13.79
C TYR A 188 -1.68 -1.15 -15.27
N SER A 189 -0.78 -0.81 -16.20
CA SER A 189 -1.01 -0.76 -17.65
C SER A 189 -0.52 -1.99 -18.42
N ALA A 190 0.06 -2.99 -17.74
CA ALA A 190 0.60 -4.19 -18.39
C ALA A 190 -0.48 -5.03 -19.13
N ASP A 191 -0.15 -5.58 -20.29
CA ASP A 191 -0.98 -6.60 -20.91
C ASP A 191 -0.56 -7.97 -20.41
N TYR A 192 -1.52 -8.78 -19.98
CA TYR A 192 -1.31 -10.17 -19.61
C TYR A 192 -1.99 -11.06 -20.63
N ARG A 193 -1.19 -11.76 -21.44
CA ARG A 193 -1.66 -12.61 -22.53
C ARG A 193 -1.32 -14.06 -22.23
N TYR A 194 -2.27 -14.95 -22.46
CA TYR A 194 -2.11 -16.37 -22.13
C TYR A 194 -2.06 -17.18 -23.42
N TYR A 195 -1.15 -18.13 -23.50
CA TYR A 195 -0.94 -18.96 -24.68
C TYR A 195 -0.97 -20.44 -24.30
N ASP A 196 -1.65 -21.24 -25.11
CA ASP A 196 -1.57 -22.69 -25.01
C ASP A 196 -0.12 -23.15 -25.19
N GLN A 197 0.41 -23.91 -24.24
CA GLN A 197 1.83 -24.27 -24.22
C GLN A 197 2.24 -25.26 -25.34
N TYR A 198 1.27 -25.91 -25.98
CA TYR A 198 1.49 -26.88 -27.06
C TYR A 198 1.21 -26.28 -28.43
N THR A 199 0.11 -25.54 -28.57
CA THR A 199 -0.35 -24.98 -29.86
C THR A 199 0.05 -23.53 -30.08
N LEU A 200 0.53 -22.83 -29.04
CA LEU A 200 0.84 -21.40 -29.04
C LEU A 200 -0.33 -20.48 -29.43
N LYS A 201 -1.55 -21.01 -29.39
CA LYS A 201 -2.77 -20.22 -29.61
C LYS A 201 -3.05 -19.37 -28.38
N GLU A 202 -3.39 -18.12 -28.60
CA GLU A 202 -3.76 -17.21 -27.53
C GLU A 202 -5.12 -17.58 -26.95
N ILE A 203 -5.23 -17.49 -25.62
CA ILE A 203 -6.42 -17.78 -24.84
C ILE A 203 -6.83 -16.49 -24.13
N PRO A 204 -7.94 -15.85 -24.54
CA PRO A 204 -8.42 -14.65 -23.87
C PRO A 204 -8.97 -14.98 -22.49
N VAL A 205 -8.75 -14.08 -21.53
CA VAL A 205 -9.27 -14.15 -20.17
C VAL A 205 -10.26 -13.02 -19.91
N LYS A 206 -11.10 -13.19 -18.87
CA LYS A 206 -12.13 -12.21 -18.48
C LYS A 206 -11.87 -11.53 -17.13
N HIS A 207 -10.78 -11.90 -16.45
CA HIS A 207 -10.42 -11.32 -15.17
C HIS A 207 -9.53 -10.08 -15.34
N ILE A 208 -9.22 -9.40 -14.23
CA ILE A 208 -8.52 -8.11 -14.21
C ILE A 208 -7.15 -8.14 -14.92
N TYR A 209 -6.44 -9.26 -14.87
CA TYR A 209 -5.14 -9.47 -15.52
C TYR A 209 -5.29 -9.99 -16.96
N GLY A 210 -5.93 -9.21 -17.84
CA GLY A 210 -6.01 -9.46 -19.28
C GLY A 210 -5.40 -8.32 -20.10
N VAL A 211 -5.87 -8.14 -21.34
CA VAL A 211 -5.52 -6.99 -22.18
C VAL A 211 -6.04 -5.71 -21.54
N TYR A 212 -5.14 -4.75 -21.28
CA TYR A 212 -5.44 -3.52 -20.57
C TYR A 212 -6.42 -2.61 -21.31
N ALA A 213 -6.40 -2.64 -22.65
CA ALA A 213 -7.33 -1.88 -23.48
C ALA A 213 -8.79 -2.29 -23.25
N ASP A 214 -9.03 -3.59 -23.02
CA ASP A 214 -10.37 -4.17 -22.83
C ASP A 214 -10.86 -4.08 -21.37
N ALA A 215 -9.98 -3.70 -20.45
CA ALA A 215 -10.27 -3.60 -19.03
C ALA A 215 -11.32 -2.52 -18.73
N THR A 216 -12.29 -2.83 -17.87
CA THR A 216 -13.29 -1.87 -17.41
C THR A 216 -12.65 -0.80 -16.51
N VAL A 217 -13.37 0.29 -16.23
CA VAL A 217 -12.90 1.31 -15.28
C VAL A 217 -12.58 0.72 -13.91
N ALA A 218 -13.42 -0.22 -13.43
CA ALA A 218 -13.19 -0.91 -12.17
C ALA A 218 -11.93 -1.79 -12.19
N ASP A 219 -11.70 -2.52 -13.29
CA ASP A 219 -10.49 -3.31 -13.48
C ASP A 219 -9.25 -2.43 -13.44
N LYS A 220 -9.28 -1.29 -14.16
CA LYS A 220 -8.17 -0.32 -14.17
C LYS A 220 -7.90 0.23 -12.78
N ILE A 221 -8.93 0.58 -12.01
CA ILE A 221 -8.79 1.04 -10.62
C ILE A 221 -8.18 -0.05 -9.73
N ALA A 222 -8.67 -1.29 -9.84
CA ALA A 222 -8.13 -2.41 -9.07
C ALA A 222 -6.65 -2.66 -9.38
N ARG A 223 -6.26 -2.59 -10.66
CA ARG A 223 -4.88 -2.74 -11.11
C ARG A 223 -3.95 -1.62 -10.64
N MET A 224 -4.46 -0.39 -10.52
CA MET A 224 -3.72 0.75 -9.97
C MET A 224 -3.47 0.65 -8.46
N ASN A 225 -4.10 -0.27 -7.73
CA ASN A 225 -4.03 -0.32 -6.27
C ASN A 225 -2.59 -0.37 -5.74
N TYR A 226 -1.73 -1.21 -6.33
CA TYR A 226 -0.32 -1.31 -5.95
C TYR A 226 0.44 -0.01 -6.22
N ASP A 227 0.31 0.55 -7.43
CA ASP A 227 1.01 1.76 -7.84
C ASP A 227 0.57 2.99 -7.03
N ILE A 228 -0.70 3.05 -6.60
CA ILE A 228 -1.19 4.06 -5.67
C ILE A 228 -0.60 3.83 -4.27
N HIS A 229 -0.57 2.59 -3.79
CA HIS A 229 -0.07 2.26 -2.45
C HIS A 229 1.39 2.68 -2.25
N VAL A 230 2.24 2.43 -3.25
CA VAL A 230 3.68 2.78 -3.20
C VAL A 230 3.97 4.20 -3.73
N GLY A 231 2.96 4.91 -4.22
CA GLY A 231 3.09 6.24 -4.80
C GLY A 231 3.67 6.29 -6.21
N ALA A 232 3.88 5.15 -6.87
CA ALA A 232 4.40 5.07 -8.23
C ALA A 232 3.47 5.68 -9.28
N ILE A 233 2.17 5.78 -9.01
CA ILE A 233 1.19 6.37 -9.94
C ILE A 233 1.47 7.84 -10.32
N LEU A 234 2.22 8.57 -9.48
CA LEU A 234 2.69 9.94 -9.76
C LEU A 234 4.21 9.99 -10.03
N GLY A 235 4.82 8.85 -10.37
CA GLY A 235 6.26 8.70 -10.55
C GLY A 235 7.06 9.00 -9.29
N LEU A 236 8.28 9.50 -9.46
CA LEU A 236 9.19 9.83 -8.36
C LEU A 236 8.58 10.82 -7.32
N PRO A 237 7.89 11.92 -7.71
CA PRO A 237 7.22 12.78 -6.75
C PRO A 237 6.24 12.04 -5.83
N GLY A 238 5.45 11.12 -6.38
CA GLY A 238 4.51 10.31 -5.59
C GLY A 238 5.23 9.36 -4.63
N LYS A 239 6.30 8.69 -5.07
CA LYS A 239 7.15 7.84 -4.24
C LYS A 239 7.75 8.63 -3.05
N ILE A 240 8.20 9.87 -3.30
CA ILE A 240 8.72 10.77 -2.24
C ILE A 240 7.61 11.14 -1.24
N ILE A 241 6.43 11.49 -1.72
CA ILE A 241 5.27 11.81 -0.86
C ILE A 241 4.89 10.60 0.00
N ALA A 242 4.80 9.41 -0.58
CA ALA A 242 4.48 8.17 0.12
C ALA A 242 5.54 7.81 1.17
N PHE A 243 6.82 8.03 0.87
CA PHE A 243 7.92 7.84 1.81
C PHE A 243 7.77 8.74 3.05
N PHE A 244 7.59 10.05 2.87
CA PHE A 244 7.42 10.98 4.00
C PHE A 244 6.12 10.74 4.75
N ALA A 245 5.04 10.39 4.06
CA ALA A 245 3.78 10.02 4.69
C ALA A 245 3.94 8.81 5.62
N SER A 246 4.60 7.77 5.13
CA SER A 246 4.86 6.54 5.88
C SER A 246 5.81 6.78 7.05
N LEU A 247 6.85 7.59 6.87
CA LEU A 247 7.78 7.98 7.93
C LEU A 247 7.07 8.75 9.05
N ILE A 248 6.22 9.71 8.68
CA ILE A 248 5.42 10.46 9.66
C ILE A 248 4.43 9.53 10.35
N ALA A 249 3.68 8.70 9.61
CA ALA A 249 2.75 7.73 10.17
C ALA A 249 3.42 6.78 11.18
N ALA A 250 4.60 6.25 10.87
CA ALA A 250 5.40 5.41 11.77
C ALA A 250 5.83 6.15 13.04
N SER A 251 6.02 7.47 12.99
CA SER A 251 6.37 8.29 14.16
C SER A 251 5.16 8.64 15.05
N LEU A 252 3.93 8.59 14.52
CA LEU A 252 2.72 9.04 15.25
C LEU A 252 2.43 8.22 16.52
N PRO A 253 2.54 6.88 16.55
CA PRO A 253 2.36 6.11 17.78
C PRO A 253 3.33 6.53 18.88
N VAL A 254 4.61 6.77 18.55
CA VAL A 254 5.64 7.18 19.50
C VAL A 254 5.35 8.59 20.02
N THR A 255 5.14 9.55 19.11
CA THR A 255 4.88 10.95 19.49
C THR A 255 3.57 11.07 20.28
N GLY A 256 2.55 10.28 19.94
CA GLY A 256 1.27 10.20 20.66
C GLY A 256 1.43 9.60 22.06
N PHE A 257 2.20 8.53 22.20
CA PHE A 257 2.53 7.93 23.50
C PHE A 257 3.23 8.92 24.42
N VAL A 258 4.20 9.69 23.90
CA VAL A 258 4.90 10.73 24.65
C VAL A 258 3.93 11.81 25.15
N VAL A 259 2.97 12.24 24.32
CA VAL A 259 1.90 13.17 24.73
C VAL A 259 1.08 12.59 25.87
N TRP A 260 0.66 11.33 25.74
CA TRP A 260 -0.16 10.64 26.75
C TRP A 260 0.59 10.50 28.09
N TYR A 261 1.84 10.04 28.06
CA TYR A 261 2.66 9.88 29.25
C TYR A 261 2.89 11.21 29.99
N GLY A 262 3.11 12.29 29.23
CA GLY A 262 3.27 13.64 29.77
C GLY A 262 2.04 14.18 30.51
N ARG A 263 0.82 13.71 30.20
CA ARG A 263 -0.42 14.13 30.87
C ARG A 263 -0.59 13.51 32.26
N ARG A 264 -0.08 12.29 32.49
CA ARG A 264 -0.20 11.57 33.77
C ARG A 264 0.65 12.15 34.92
N LYS A 265 1.64 13.01 34.61
CA LYS A 265 2.54 13.60 35.62
C LYS A 265 2.12 14.99 36.14
N LYS A 266 0.95 15.51 35.78
CA LYS A 266 0.47 16.78 36.37
C LYS A 266 -0.07 16.52 37.79
N LYS A 267 0.76 16.81 38.81
CA LYS A 267 0.26 17.01 40.18
C LYS A 267 -0.83 18.09 40.13
N LYS A 268 -2.01 17.81 40.70
CA LYS A 268 -3.03 18.85 40.93
C LYS A 268 -2.36 19.96 41.74
N GLN A 269 -2.21 21.15 41.18
CA GLN A 269 -1.79 22.28 42.00
C GLN A 269 -2.93 22.55 43.00
N PRO A 270 -2.64 22.72 44.29
CA PRO A 270 -3.66 23.13 45.24
C PRO A 270 -4.21 24.46 44.75
N VAL A 271 -5.54 24.55 44.66
CA VAL A 271 -6.23 25.81 44.42
C VAL A 271 -5.77 26.75 45.53
N LYS A 272 -5.02 27.82 45.20
CA LYS A 272 -4.75 28.87 46.18
C LYS A 272 -6.11 29.43 46.57
N ALA A 273 -6.56 29.13 47.79
CA ALA A 273 -7.72 29.76 48.36
C ALA A 273 -7.47 31.27 48.33
N PHE A 274 -8.30 32.00 47.60
CA PHE A 274 -8.36 33.44 47.70
C PHE A 274 -8.86 33.75 49.12
N LEU A 275 -7.95 34.18 50.00
CA LEU A 275 -8.33 34.76 51.28
C LEU A 275 -9.03 36.09 50.95
N ILE A 276 -10.35 36.11 51.13
CA ILE A 276 -11.12 37.36 51.12
C ILE A 276 -10.70 38.13 52.38
N PRO A 277 -10.20 39.38 52.27
CA PRO A 277 -9.92 40.19 53.44
C PRO A 277 -11.24 40.43 54.19
N GLN A 278 -11.32 40.04 55.46
CA GLN A 278 -12.45 40.44 56.29
C GLN A 278 -12.37 41.96 56.51
N THR A 279 -13.24 42.71 55.84
CA THR A 279 -13.49 44.10 56.16
C THR A 279 -14.29 44.15 57.46
N ASN A 280 -13.67 44.63 58.54
CA ASN A 280 -14.35 44.95 59.79
C ASN A 280 -15.46 45.97 59.52
N LEU A 281 -16.72 45.56 59.66
CA LEU A 281 -17.84 46.48 59.76
C LEU A 281 -17.91 47.02 61.21
N PRO A 282 -18.11 48.34 61.41
CA PRO A 282 -18.22 48.92 62.74
C PRO A 282 -19.55 48.52 63.38
N ILE A 283 -19.46 48.08 64.64
CA ILE A 283 -20.62 47.82 65.50
C ILE A 283 -21.12 49.18 66.01
N THR A 284 -22.36 49.54 65.66
CA THR A 284 -23.14 50.59 66.32
C THR A 284 -23.70 50.12 67.64
#